data_AF-A0A6G1J4J7-F1
#
_entry.id   AF-A0A6G1J4J7-F1
#
_cell.length_a   1.000
_cell.length_b   1.000
_cell.length_c   1.000
_cell.angle_alpha   90.00
_cell.angle_beta   90.00
_cell.angle_gamma   90.00
#
_symmetry.space_group_name_H-M   'P 1'
#
loop_
_entity.id
_entity.type
_entity.pdbx_description
1 polymer ?
#
loop_
_entity_poly.entity_id
_entity_poly.type
_entity_poly.pdbx_seq_one_letter_code
_entity_poly.pdbx_strand_id
1 'polypeptide(L)'
;MSPSTSTTRTLTTPELLELILFHLPPRPLLLAQRVRKTWHTLISTSPTLQTALYFRAPASPSPSQQYTLNPLITSAFPFLLTPHRILSEAESQDYDIRFGHLERAPDPSPVLRDPIKAFLYSDWVGNERAWKRKEAS
;
A
#
# COMPACT_ATOMS: atom_id res chain seq x y z
N MET A 1 -18.67 -25.78 18.77
CA MET A 1 -17.75 -26.60 17.95
C MET A 1 -16.34 -26.30 18.40
N SER A 2 -15.71 -27.22 19.13
CA SER A 2 -14.30 -27.09 19.51
C SER A 2 -13.43 -27.29 18.26
N PRO A 3 -12.43 -26.44 17.98
CA PRO A 3 -11.53 -26.66 16.86
C PRO A 3 -10.88 -28.03 17.03
N SER A 4 -10.91 -28.85 15.97
CA SER A 4 -10.24 -30.15 15.98
C SER A 4 -8.75 -29.94 16.21
N THR A 5 -8.14 -30.79 17.04
CA THR A 5 -6.72 -30.70 17.41
C THR A 5 -5.80 -30.67 16.18
N SER A 6 -6.25 -31.25 15.06
CA SER A 6 -5.57 -31.20 13.75
C SER A 6 -5.43 -29.78 13.19
N THR A 7 -6.50 -28.98 13.15
CA THR A 7 -6.44 -27.59 12.64
C THR A 7 -5.59 -26.70 13.54
N THR A 8 -5.65 -26.92 14.86
CA THR A 8 -4.81 -26.15 15.79
C THR A 8 -3.33 -26.48 15.58
N ARG A 9 -3.01 -27.75 15.34
CA ARG A 9 -1.64 -28.21 15.08
C ARG A 9 -1.08 -27.60 13.80
N THR A 10 -1.83 -27.61 12.70
CA THR A 10 -1.38 -27.01 11.43
C THR A 10 -1.10 -25.51 11.54
N LEU A 11 -1.92 -24.76 12.29
CA LEU A 11 -1.74 -23.32 12.50
C LEU A 11 -0.67 -22.96 13.55
N THR A 12 -0.14 -23.96 14.27
CA THR A 12 0.93 -23.77 15.26
C THR A 12 2.30 -24.12 14.68
N THR A 13 2.35 -24.99 13.67
CA THR A 13 3.56 -25.33 12.93
C THR A 13 3.93 -24.20 11.96
N PRO A 14 5.06 -23.50 12.13
CA PRO A 14 5.40 -22.32 11.34
C PRO A 14 5.57 -22.63 9.85
N GLU A 15 6.15 -23.78 9.47
CA GLU A 15 6.39 -24.14 8.07
C GLU A 15 5.07 -24.32 7.30
N LEU A 16 4.08 -24.96 7.94
CA LEU A 16 2.75 -25.15 7.36
C LEU A 16 1.99 -23.82 7.28
N LEU A 17 2.09 -23.00 8.32
CA LEU A 17 1.48 -21.68 8.34
C LEU A 17 2.08 -20.78 7.25
N GLU A 18 3.39 -20.82 7.04
CA GLU A 18 4.08 -20.09 5.98
C GLU A 18 3.55 -20.46 4.60
N LEU A 19 3.45 -21.75 4.30
CA LEU A 19 2.91 -22.24 3.02
C LEU A 19 1.47 -21.79 2.81
N ILE A 20 0.62 -21.91 3.84
CA ILE A 20 -0.77 -21.43 3.77
C ILE A 20 -0.79 -19.94 3.44
N LEU A 21 -0.03 -19.13 4.18
CA LEU A 21 0.05 -17.69 3.98
C LEU A 21 0.63 -17.29 2.62
N PHE A 22 1.59 -18.05 2.09
CA PHE A 22 2.18 -17.80 0.79
C PHE A 22 1.17 -17.96 -0.36
N HIS A 23 0.20 -18.87 -0.21
CA HIS A 23 -0.87 -19.05 -1.19
C HIS A 23 -2.02 -18.04 -1.07
N LEU A 24 -2.01 -17.17 -0.06
CA LEU A 24 -3.03 -16.13 0.07
C LEU A 24 -2.75 -14.95 -0.88
N PRO A 25 -3.81 -14.28 -1.39
CA PRO A 25 -3.64 -13.00 -2.08
C PRO A 25 -2.98 -11.94 -1.17
N PRO A 26 -2.28 -10.93 -1.72
CA PRO A 26 -1.48 -9.98 -0.93
C PRO A 26 -2.27 -9.22 0.15
N ARG A 27 -3.55 -8.91 -0.12
CA ARG A 27 -4.40 -8.14 0.79
C ARG A 27 -4.83 -8.91 2.05
N PRO A 28 -5.44 -10.11 1.94
CA PRO A 28 -5.72 -10.93 3.11
C PRO A 28 -4.42 -11.36 3.82
N LEU A 29 -3.31 -11.55 3.10
CA LEU A 29 -2.00 -11.80 3.71
C LEU A 29 -1.54 -10.63 4.60
N LEU A 30 -1.71 -9.39 4.15
CA LEU A 30 -1.41 -8.20 4.97
C LEU A 30 -2.30 -8.14 6.23
N LEU A 31 -3.60 -8.44 6.10
CA LEU A 31 -4.54 -8.44 7.22
C LEU A 31 -4.28 -9.59 8.21
N ALA A 32 -3.73 -10.71 7.74
CA ALA A 32 -3.39 -11.88 8.54
C ALA A 32 -2.40 -11.54 9.69
N GLN A 33 -1.59 -10.49 9.51
CA GLN A 33 -0.71 -9.95 10.55
C GLN A 33 -1.48 -9.50 11.82
N ARG A 34 -2.74 -9.09 11.68
CA ARG A 34 -3.57 -8.58 12.80
C ARG A 34 -4.24 -9.69 13.60
N VAL A 35 -4.18 -10.95 13.15
CA VAL A 35 -4.88 -12.08 13.77
C VAL A 35 -4.15 -12.55 15.03
N ARG A 36 -2.82 -12.74 14.97
CA ARG A 36 -2.03 -13.26 16.09
C ARG A 36 -0.58 -12.79 16.00
N LYS A 37 0.06 -12.59 17.16
CA LYS A 37 1.49 -12.23 17.25
C LYS A 37 2.39 -13.22 16.51
N THR A 38 2.10 -14.52 16.54
CA THR A 38 2.89 -15.53 15.84
C THR A 38 2.83 -15.37 14.32
N TRP A 39 1.68 -14.98 13.77
CA TRP A 39 1.49 -14.75 12.34
C TRP A 39 2.25 -13.50 11.91
N HIS A 40 2.14 -12.42 12.69
CA HIS A 40 2.94 -11.22 12.49
C HIS A 40 4.43 -11.53 12.49
N THR A 41 4.95 -12.22 13.53
CA THR A 41 6.36 -12.59 13.61
C THR A 41 6.79 -13.40 12.38
N LEU A 42 6.01 -14.40 11.97
CA LEU A 42 6.34 -15.25 10.82
C LEU A 42 6.40 -14.44 9.51
N ILE A 43 5.43 -13.56 9.27
CA ILE A 43 5.42 -12.66 8.11
C ILE A 43 6.60 -11.67 8.17
N SER A 44 6.98 -11.21 9.35
CA SER A 44 8.12 -10.32 9.55
C SER A 44 9.48 -11.02 9.48
N THR A 45 9.58 -12.33 9.67
CA THR A 45 10.86 -13.05 9.61
C THR A 45 11.08 -13.79 8.30
N SER A 46 10.01 -14.24 7.63
CA SER A 46 10.12 -14.99 6.39
C SER A 46 10.41 -14.07 5.19
N PRO A 47 11.53 -14.29 4.46
CA PRO A 47 11.82 -13.53 3.26
C PRO A 47 10.82 -13.78 2.13
N THR A 48 10.22 -14.97 2.05
CA THR A 48 9.28 -15.33 0.97
C THR A 48 8.00 -14.51 1.10
N LEU A 49 7.45 -14.42 2.31
CA LEU A 49 6.25 -13.63 2.62
C LEU A 49 6.51 -12.14 2.51
N GLN A 50 7.69 -11.66 2.93
CA GLN A 50 8.08 -10.26 2.74
C GLN A 50 8.16 -9.88 1.26
N THR A 51 8.71 -10.76 0.40
CA THR A 51 8.73 -10.52 -1.04
C THR A 51 7.32 -10.57 -1.63
N ALA A 52 6.45 -11.47 -1.17
CA ALA A 52 5.04 -11.52 -1.60
C ALA A 52 4.25 -10.26 -1.22
N LEU A 53 4.58 -9.61 -0.09
CA LEU A 53 3.99 -8.33 0.35
C LEU A 53 4.72 -7.10 -0.20
N TYR A 54 5.74 -7.28 -1.04
CA TYR A 54 6.59 -6.20 -1.58
C TYR A 54 7.33 -5.39 -0.49
N PHE A 55 7.56 -5.97 0.69
CA PHE A 55 8.40 -5.37 1.73
C PHE A 55 9.89 -5.59 1.48
N ARG A 56 10.23 -6.61 0.68
CA ARG A 56 11.60 -6.96 0.34
C ARG A 56 11.74 -7.23 -1.15
N ALA A 57 12.78 -6.69 -1.76
CA ALA A 57 13.15 -6.99 -3.14
C ALA A 57 13.52 -8.49 -3.31
N PRO A 58 13.21 -9.11 -4.45
CA PRO A 58 13.63 -10.47 -4.73
C PRO A 58 15.17 -10.57 -4.75
N ALA A 59 15.71 -11.70 -4.28
CA ALA A 59 17.15 -11.89 -4.11
C ALA A 59 17.95 -11.87 -5.43
N SER A 60 17.30 -12.20 -6.55
CA SER A 60 17.89 -12.14 -7.88
C SER A 60 16.94 -11.36 -8.80
N PRO A 61 17.17 -10.04 -8.99
CA PRO A 61 16.44 -9.31 -10.01
C PRO A 61 16.92 -9.82 -11.37
N SER A 62 16.02 -10.43 -12.14
CA SER A 62 16.33 -10.76 -13.54
C SER A 62 16.60 -9.46 -14.31
N PRO A 63 17.60 -9.41 -15.20
CA PRO A 63 17.83 -8.23 -16.04
C PRO A 63 16.65 -7.91 -16.98
N SER A 64 15.73 -8.86 -17.18
CA SER A 64 14.47 -8.66 -17.93
C SER A 64 13.27 -8.33 -17.05
N GLN A 65 13.46 -8.11 -15.74
CA GLN A 65 12.35 -7.96 -14.80
C GLN A 65 11.69 -6.59 -14.96
N GLN A 66 10.43 -6.61 -15.40
CA GLN A 66 9.61 -5.40 -15.42
C GLN A 66 9.24 -5.00 -13.98
N TYR A 67 9.62 -3.79 -13.58
CA TYR A 67 9.20 -3.21 -12.32
C TYR A 67 7.68 -3.01 -12.34
N THR A 68 7.00 -3.63 -11.38
CA THR A 68 5.55 -3.50 -11.21
C THR A 68 5.28 -2.74 -9.92
N LEU A 69 4.32 -1.80 -9.96
CA LEU A 69 3.89 -1.11 -8.75
C LEU A 69 3.17 -2.07 -7.80
N ASN A 70 3.36 -1.87 -6.50
CA ASN A 70 2.70 -2.70 -5.50
C ASN A 70 1.15 -2.53 -5.64
N PRO A 71 0.40 -3.62 -5.90
CA PRO A 71 -1.05 -3.54 -6.05
C PRO A 71 -1.76 -3.08 -4.78
N LEU A 72 -1.18 -3.34 -3.59
CA LEU A 72 -1.72 -2.87 -2.32
C LEU A 72 -1.64 -1.36 -2.17
N ILE A 73 -0.54 -0.75 -2.62
CA ILE A 73 -0.36 0.70 -2.56
C ILE A 73 -1.18 1.37 -3.66
N THR A 74 -1.20 0.78 -4.86
CA THR A 74 -1.98 1.27 -6.00
C THR A 74 -3.49 1.28 -5.68
N SER A 75 -3.97 0.29 -4.93
CA SER A 75 -5.37 0.23 -4.46
C SER A 75 -5.64 0.99 -3.15
N ALA A 76 -4.63 1.53 -2.49
CA ALA A 76 -4.83 2.42 -1.35
C ALA A 76 -4.75 3.89 -1.77
N PHE A 77 -3.91 4.20 -2.77
CA PHE A 77 -3.61 5.57 -3.21
C PHE A 77 -3.69 5.70 -4.74
N PRO A 78 -4.86 5.46 -5.34
CA PRO A 78 -5.01 5.46 -6.80
C PRO A 78 -4.65 6.81 -7.43
N PHE A 79 -4.97 7.90 -6.74
CA PHE A 79 -4.73 9.27 -7.23
C PHE A 79 -3.25 9.69 -7.20
N LEU A 80 -2.45 9.09 -6.32
CA LEU A 80 -1.02 9.42 -6.18
C LEU A 80 -0.15 8.62 -7.14
N LEU A 81 -0.51 7.36 -7.40
CA LEU A 81 0.35 6.42 -8.14
C LEU A 81 -0.16 6.08 -9.53
N THR A 82 -1.39 6.46 -9.88
CA THR A 82 -1.96 6.19 -11.21
C THR A 82 -2.52 7.50 -11.79
N PRO A 83 -1.66 8.37 -12.35
CA PRO A 83 -2.05 9.71 -12.81
C PRO A 83 -3.11 9.70 -13.94
N HIS A 84 -3.34 8.56 -14.59
CA HIS A 84 -4.33 8.39 -15.65
C HIS A 84 -5.60 7.65 -15.20
N ARG A 85 -5.70 7.22 -13.93
CA ARG A 85 -6.89 6.52 -13.43
C ARG A 85 -7.83 7.50 -12.78
N ILE A 86 -8.98 7.72 -13.42
CA ILE A 86 -10.12 8.42 -12.83
C ILE A 86 -10.95 7.36 -12.11
N LEU A 87 -11.21 7.55 -10.82
CA LEU A 87 -12.15 6.69 -10.10
C LEU A 87 -13.58 6.99 -10.57
N SER A 88 -14.39 5.95 -10.70
CA SER A 88 -15.84 6.15 -10.83
C SER A 88 -16.43 6.77 -9.56
N GLU A 89 -17.58 7.41 -9.68
CA GLU A 89 -18.30 8.01 -8.54
C GLU A 89 -18.49 7.02 -7.38
N ALA A 90 -18.87 5.78 -7.70
CA ALA A 90 -19.07 4.72 -6.71
C ALA A 90 -17.77 4.30 -6.01
N GLU A 91 -16.66 4.22 -6.77
CA GLU A 91 -15.34 3.94 -6.17
C GLU A 91 -14.88 5.10 -5.30
N SER A 92 -15.09 6.35 -5.72
CA SER A 92 -14.74 7.53 -4.92
C SER A 92 -15.47 7.53 -3.58
N GLN A 93 -16.75 7.16 -3.56
CA GLN A 93 -17.54 7.03 -2.34
C GLN A 93 -17.04 5.89 -1.42
N ASP A 94 -16.74 4.71 -1.98
CA ASP A 94 -16.16 3.60 -1.19
C ASP A 94 -14.81 4.01 -0.57
N TYR A 95 -13.96 4.73 -1.31
CA TYR A 95 -12.68 5.22 -0.79
C TYR A 95 -12.85 6.23 0.35
N ASP A 96 -13.80 7.16 0.22
CA ASP A 96 -14.09 8.19 1.22
C ASP A 96 -14.50 7.56 2.57
N ILE A 97 -15.34 6.51 2.52
CA ILE A 97 -15.76 5.73 3.69
C ILE A 97 -14.58 4.98 4.32
N ARG A 98 -13.63 4.53 3.51
CA ARG A 98 -12.59 3.57 3.90
C ARG A 98 -11.31 4.21 4.44
N PHE A 99 -10.96 5.39 3.94
CA PHE A 99 -9.72 6.09 4.30
C PHE A 99 -9.97 7.43 5.02
N GLY A 100 -11.24 7.83 5.16
CA GLY A 100 -11.62 9.12 5.74
C GLY A 100 -11.53 10.24 4.71
N HIS A 101 -12.42 11.21 4.86
CA HIS A 101 -12.62 12.35 3.96
C HIS A 101 -11.32 13.14 3.81
N LEU A 102 -10.52 12.83 2.79
CA LEU A 102 -9.49 13.73 2.27
C LEU A 102 -10.27 14.96 1.84
N GLU A 103 -10.10 16.07 2.57
CA GLU A 103 -10.89 17.28 2.38
C GLU A 103 -11.11 17.53 0.89
N ARG A 104 -12.38 17.45 0.49
CA ARG A 104 -12.80 17.98 -0.80
C ARG A 104 -12.37 19.43 -0.79
N ALA A 105 -11.37 19.77 -1.60
CA ALA A 105 -10.94 21.14 -1.74
C ALA A 105 -12.19 22.02 -1.91
N PRO A 106 -12.34 23.10 -1.14
CA PRO A 106 -13.50 23.97 -1.24
C PRO A 106 -13.65 24.38 -2.71
N ASP A 107 -14.89 24.28 -3.19
CA ASP A 107 -15.32 24.33 -4.58
C ASP A 107 -14.39 25.19 -5.44
N PRO A 108 -13.76 24.65 -6.51
CA PRO A 108 -12.95 25.46 -7.38
C PRO A 108 -13.85 26.51 -8.00
N SER A 109 -13.63 27.77 -7.61
CA SER A 109 -14.09 28.92 -8.39
C SER A 109 -13.77 28.66 -9.87
N PRO A 110 -14.62 29.06 -10.82
CA PRO A 110 -14.76 28.45 -12.15
C PRO A 110 -13.58 28.65 -13.13
N VAL A 111 -12.36 28.90 -12.65
CA VAL A 111 -11.25 29.43 -13.45
C VAL A 111 -10.12 28.42 -13.71
N LEU A 112 -10.07 27.24 -13.09
CA LEU A 112 -8.92 26.34 -13.33
C LEU A 112 -9.30 24.99 -13.96
N ARG A 113 -9.40 24.98 -15.29
CA ARG A 113 -9.52 23.78 -16.14
C ARG A 113 -8.18 23.03 -16.30
N ASP A 114 -7.54 22.65 -15.20
CA ASP A 114 -6.38 21.74 -15.24
C ASP A 114 -6.52 20.71 -14.12
N PRO A 115 -7.06 19.50 -14.38
CA PRO A 115 -7.31 18.49 -13.35
C PRO A 115 -6.04 17.94 -12.69
N ILE A 116 -4.86 18.24 -13.25
CA ILE A 116 -3.56 17.73 -12.79
C ILE A 116 -2.99 18.55 -11.62
N LYS A 117 -3.48 19.79 -11.39
CA LYS A 117 -2.89 20.68 -10.38
C LYS A 117 -3.36 20.45 -8.95
N ALA A 118 -4.49 19.76 -8.73
CA ALA A 118 -5.06 19.58 -7.39
C ALA A 118 -4.24 18.61 -6.50
N PHE A 119 -3.36 17.78 -7.07
CA PHE A 119 -2.54 16.81 -6.32
C PHE A 119 -1.08 17.22 -6.11
N LEU A 120 -0.67 18.40 -6.58
CA LEU A 120 0.67 18.92 -6.31
C LEU A 120 0.65 19.64 -4.98
N TYR A 121 1.09 18.98 -3.90
CA TYR A 121 2.20 19.44 -3.06
C TYR A 121 2.36 20.99 -2.98
N SER A 122 1.29 21.71 -2.65
CA SER A 122 1.09 23.09 -3.17
C SER A 122 1.95 24.16 -2.51
N ASP A 123 2.71 23.82 -1.48
CA ASP A 123 3.64 24.75 -0.82
C ASP A 123 5.12 24.42 -1.02
N TRP A 124 5.48 23.27 -1.60
CA TRP A 124 6.89 22.84 -1.66
C TRP A 124 7.57 23.13 -3.00
N VAL A 125 6.82 23.25 -4.09
CA VAL A 125 7.37 23.47 -5.44
C VAL A 125 7.60 24.95 -5.74
N GLY A 126 6.89 25.86 -5.05
CA GLY A 126 6.99 27.31 -5.29
C GLY A 126 8.20 28.00 -4.64
N ASN A 127 8.97 27.31 -3.81
CA ASN A 127 9.97 27.93 -2.95
C ASN A 127 11.41 27.44 -3.20
N GLU A 128 11.85 27.39 -4.46
CA GLU A 128 13.29 27.22 -4.79
C GLU A 128 14.18 28.25 -4.05
N ARG A 129 13.63 29.42 -3.72
CA ARG A 129 14.32 30.48 -2.98
C ARG A 129 14.50 30.19 -1.48
N ALA A 130 13.77 29.22 -0.90
CA ALA A 130 13.96 28.81 0.49
C ALA A 130 15.21 27.95 0.68
N TRP A 131 15.64 27.23 -0.37
CA TRP A 131 16.79 26.32 -0.28
C TRP A 131 18.13 27.07 -0.30
N LYS A 132 18.24 28.18 -1.03
CA LYS A 132 19.51 28.92 -1.15
C LYS A 132 19.94 29.70 0.10
N ARG A 133 19.11 29.80 1.14
CA ARG A 133 19.42 30.63 2.32
C ARG A 133 20.14 29.89 3.44
N LYS A 134 20.37 28.57 3.33
CA LYS A 134 21.00 27.76 4.39
C LYS A 134 22.45 27.35 4.13
N GLU A 135 23.04 27.73 2.99
CA GLU A 135 24.42 27.35 2.63
C GLU A 135 25.46 28.43 2.91
N ALA A 136 25.07 29.55 3.52
CA ALA A 136 26.00 30.61 3.91
C ALA A 136 25.61 31.22 5.27
N SER A 137 25.95 30.53 6.36
CA SER A 137 26.41 31.15 7.60
C SER A 137 27.03 30.14 8.56
#